data_AF-A0A6A6T9Z8-F1
#
_entry.id   AF-A0A6A6T9Z8-F1
#
_cell.length_a   1.000
_cell.length_b   1.000
_cell.length_c   1.000
_cell.angle_alpha   90.00
_cell.angle_beta   90.00
_cell.angle_gamma   90.00
#
_symmetry.space_group_name_H-M   'P 1'
#
loop_
_entity.id
_entity.type
_entity.pdbx_description
1 polymer ?
#
loop_
_entity_poly.entity_id
_entity_poly.type
_entity_poly.pdbx_seq_one_letter_code
_entity_poly.pdbx_strand_id
1 'polypeptide(L)'
;MVPVNANKSSTVPAVRHDSIQESHVAALPSRKRRRVEQLPSPESLSRSEDMGGSDTCSIINKISRAANVPEEWRDALDPVLNNTIDARESRIRPFRNAILSGRLAPLTNCAYGIAEDALDNVDIRQPIIWSGKDHVGVNTADIRTAIEDAFCGFGESAKKIKANGQHYEADYTTRQLHACQKPEINLRTVQGYHDTSRTPQYLVLNVLDHGFPFFVPKMIEEREHPFYNDEGQVDHLWGANYTPGGVAIDLHIDNGARGSTWHGEGPKLWTLYPPTPNNVSLLCEKHAENNRYELIEEELEGGCYAVFFSTQSIEIPPGWLHATYALGSGFVNGTNWWCAEGLEVSAEIYSNEIRLGQSQDLWYVHMLLRTLSAAVTAPKGAFYVEVVNGLRKLCPQKMGRPLSDFVKGKIGNKKVKELSERIQKKIKADMPDAKCDTCSSLLGHLP
;
A
#
# COMPACT_ATOMS: atom_id res chain seq x y z
N MET A 1 32.63 38.48 59.38
CA MET A 1 32.36 39.79 58.76
C MET A 1 32.68 39.70 57.28
N VAL A 2 31.70 39.98 56.43
CA VAL A 2 31.80 40.22 54.97
C VAL A 2 32.48 41.59 54.75
N PRO A 3 33.38 41.80 53.76
CA PRO A 3 33.03 42.18 52.37
C PRO A 3 33.84 41.43 51.27
N VAL A 4 33.26 41.04 50.13
CA VAL A 4 32.82 41.77 48.89
C VAL A 4 33.96 42.06 47.88
N ASN A 5 33.89 41.30 46.77
CA ASN A 5 34.21 41.54 45.36
C ASN A 5 35.34 42.48 44.88
N ALA A 6 36.18 41.92 43.99
CA ALA A 6 36.70 42.62 42.81
C ALA A 6 36.72 41.67 41.59
N ASN A 7 35.99 42.08 40.55
CA ASN A 7 35.84 41.43 39.25
C ASN A 7 37.14 41.40 38.44
N LYS A 8 37.38 40.30 37.70
CA LYS A 8 38.27 40.28 36.53
C LYS A 8 37.43 40.17 35.27
N SER A 9 37.55 41.16 34.39
CA SER A 9 37.06 41.13 33.02
C SER A 9 38.05 40.37 32.14
N SER A 10 37.56 39.44 31.30
CA SER A 10 38.30 38.95 30.14
C SER A 10 37.55 39.35 28.88
N THR A 11 38.24 40.11 28.06
CA THR A 11 37.88 40.58 26.73
C THR A 11 37.77 39.42 25.74
N VAL A 12 36.67 39.37 25.00
CA VAL A 12 36.50 38.55 23.78
C VAL A 12 36.82 39.44 22.56
N PRO A 13 37.58 38.98 21.56
CA PRO A 13 37.84 39.78 20.37
C PRO A 13 36.63 39.80 19.43
N ALA A 14 36.34 40.98 18.89
CA ALA A 14 35.37 41.19 17.83
C ALA A 14 35.79 40.50 16.52
N VAL A 15 34.90 39.67 15.98
CA VAL A 15 35.02 39.14 14.62
C VAL A 15 34.57 40.22 13.64
N ARG A 16 35.46 40.58 12.72
CA ARG A 16 35.20 41.49 11.59
C ARG A 16 34.23 40.80 10.61
N HIS A 17 33.15 41.50 10.25
CA HIS A 17 32.40 41.22 9.04
C HIS A 17 33.14 41.84 7.85
N ASP A 18 33.83 41.01 7.09
CA ASP A 18 34.32 41.40 5.77
C ASP A 18 33.17 41.32 4.75
N SER A 19 32.99 42.45 4.07
CA SER A 19 32.11 42.69 2.94
C SER A 19 32.41 41.73 1.78
N ILE A 20 31.42 40.92 1.39
CA ILE A 20 31.45 40.19 0.11
C ILE A 20 31.07 41.18 -1.00
N GLN A 21 32.02 41.38 -1.91
CA GLN A 21 31.88 42.12 -3.14
C GLN A 21 30.86 41.47 -4.08
N GLU A 22 30.04 42.30 -4.69
CA GLU A 22 29.14 41.97 -5.81
C GLU A 22 29.97 41.49 -7.01
N SER A 23 29.77 40.23 -7.41
CA SER A 23 30.26 39.70 -8.68
C SER A 23 29.10 39.55 -9.66
N HIS A 24 29.08 40.43 -10.66
CA HIS A 24 28.53 40.30 -12.00
C HIS A 24 27.52 39.16 -12.26
N VAL A 25 26.24 39.52 -12.27
CA VAL A 25 25.17 38.76 -12.92
C VAL A 25 25.35 38.87 -14.43
N ALA A 26 25.81 37.80 -15.07
CA ALA A 26 25.77 37.68 -16.52
C ALA A 26 24.31 37.52 -16.98
N ALA A 27 23.89 38.40 -17.89
CA ALA A 27 22.57 38.38 -18.50
C ALA A 27 22.31 37.07 -19.27
N LEU A 28 21.28 36.34 -18.89
CA LEU A 28 20.77 35.20 -19.65
C LEU A 28 20.18 35.67 -20.99
N PRO A 29 20.45 34.97 -22.11
CA PRO A 29 19.94 35.36 -23.41
C PRO A 29 18.41 35.18 -23.48
N SER A 30 17.75 36.19 -24.05
CA SER A 30 16.31 36.22 -24.31
C SER A 30 15.87 34.97 -25.10
N ARG A 31 15.00 34.16 -24.48
CA ARG A 31 14.35 33.02 -25.13
C ARG A 31 13.49 33.54 -26.28
N LYS A 32 13.94 33.28 -27.51
CA LYS A 32 13.12 33.40 -28.73
C LYS A 32 11.83 32.60 -28.53
N ARG A 33 10.67 33.27 -28.68
CA ARG A 33 9.36 32.62 -28.82
C ARG A 33 9.45 31.61 -29.98
N ARG A 34 9.42 30.31 -29.67
CA ARG A 34 9.20 29.28 -30.69
C ARG A 34 7.76 29.45 -31.20
N ARG A 35 7.62 29.56 -32.52
CA ARG A 35 6.35 29.43 -33.23
C ARG A 35 5.71 28.10 -32.82
N VAL A 36 4.42 28.16 -32.48
CA VAL A 36 3.57 26.98 -32.42
C VAL A 36 3.49 26.43 -33.84
N GLU A 37 4.10 25.28 -34.09
CA GLU A 37 3.87 24.51 -35.30
C GLU A 37 2.47 23.90 -35.21
N GLN A 38 1.65 24.17 -36.23
CA GLN A 38 0.31 23.60 -36.36
C GLN A 38 0.45 22.08 -36.49
N LEU A 39 -0.36 21.35 -35.72
CA LEU A 39 -0.54 19.91 -35.86
C LEU A 39 -1.03 19.58 -37.28
N PRO A 40 -0.51 18.52 -37.92
CA PRO A 40 -1.00 18.08 -39.23
C PRO A 40 -2.48 17.67 -39.13
N SER A 41 -3.24 17.94 -40.19
CA SER A 41 -4.65 17.57 -40.29
C SER A 41 -4.82 16.04 -40.36
N PRO A 42 -6.01 15.50 -40.01
CA PRO A 42 -6.25 14.05 -39.86
C PRO A 42 -6.17 13.20 -41.14
N GLU A 43 -5.70 13.74 -42.26
CA GLU A 43 -5.82 13.11 -43.59
C GLU A 43 -4.50 12.47 -44.11
N SER A 44 -3.47 12.35 -43.27
CA SER A 44 -2.14 11.85 -43.71
C SER A 44 -1.66 10.54 -43.05
N LEU A 45 -2.57 9.66 -42.63
CA LEU A 45 -2.23 8.30 -42.22
C LEU A 45 -2.99 7.28 -43.08
N SER A 46 -2.51 7.09 -44.31
CA SER A 46 -2.75 5.85 -45.04
C SER A 46 -1.43 5.39 -45.67
N ARG A 47 -1.10 4.11 -45.42
CA ARG A 47 0.00 3.28 -45.97
C ARG A 47 1.28 3.12 -45.13
N SER A 48 1.38 1.98 -44.46
CA SER A 48 2.41 0.91 -44.61
C SER A 48 2.24 -0.05 -43.41
N GLU A 49 1.64 -1.22 -43.57
CA GLU A 49 2.17 -2.51 -44.07
C GLU A 49 3.34 -3.10 -43.27
N ASP A 50 3.09 -4.33 -42.82
CA ASP A 50 3.98 -5.39 -42.34
C ASP A 50 4.83 -5.19 -41.07
N MET A 51 4.21 -5.49 -39.93
CA MET A 51 4.90 -6.02 -38.75
C MET A 51 4.44 -7.46 -38.52
N GLY A 52 5.37 -8.40 -38.69
CA GLY A 52 5.12 -9.85 -38.70
C GLY A 52 4.40 -10.36 -37.45
N GLY A 53 3.25 -11.00 -37.67
CA GLY A 53 2.63 -11.86 -36.68
C GLY A 53 3.33 -13.22 -36.64
N SER A 54 3.94 -13.59 -35.51
CA SER A 54 4.14 -15.02 -35.20
C SER A 54 4.29 -15.42 -33.73
N ASP A 55 4.37 -14.51 -32.74
CA ASP A 55 4.56 -14.93 -31.33
C ASP A 55 3.33 -14.82 -30.42
N THR A 56 2.42 -13.87 -30.65
CA THR A 56 1.29 -13.62 -29.75
C THR A 56 0.30 -14.79 -29.71
N CYS A 57 -0.01 -15.38 -30.87
CA CYS A 57 -0.87 -16.57 -30.97
C CYS A 57 -0.25 -17.80 -30.28
N SER A 58 1.08 -17.96 -30.30
CA SER A 58 1.76 -19.08 -29.65
C SER A 58 1.65 -19.00 -28.12
N ILE A 59 1.74 -17.79 -27.56
CA ILE A 59 1.70 -17.54 -26.13
C ILE A 59 0.27 -17.56 -25.57
N ILE A 60 -0.70 -16.98 -26.29
CA ILE A 60 -2.13 -17.13 -25.93
C ILE A 60 -2.51 -18.60 -25.93
N ASN A 61 -2.00 -19.38 -26.88
CA ASN A 61 -2.15 -20.83 -26.84
C ASN A 61 -1.43 -21.47 -25.64
N LYS A 62 -0.29 -20.97 -25.16
CA LYS A 62 0.37 -21.48 -23.93
C LYS A 62 -0.46 -21.18 -22.67
N ILE A 63 -0.93 -19.94 -22.50
CA ILE A 63 -1.80 -19.55 -21.37
C ILE A 63 -3.13 -20.31 -21.44
N SER A 64 -3.69 -20.47 -22.64
CA SER A 64 -4.96 -21.18 -22.85
C SER A 64 -4.85 -22.70 -22.72
N ARG A 65 -3.65 -23.27 -22.91
CA ARG A 65 -3.36 -24.70 -22.75
C ARG A 65 -2.95 -25.07 -21.33
N ALA A 66 -2.69 -24.11 -20.44
CA ALA A 66 -2.66 -24.40 -19.02
C ALA A 66 -4.07 -24.87 -18.64
N ALA A 67 -4.24 -26.19 -18.47
CA ALA A 67 -5.53 -26.87 -18.38
C ALA A 67 -6.47 -26.38 -17.24
N ASN A 68 -6.00 -25.43 -16.43
CA ASN A 68 -6.63 -24.93 -15.22
C ASN A 68 -6.99 -23.44 -15.27
N VAL A 69 -6.77 -22.72 -16.38
CA VAL A 69 -7.17 -21.31 -16.48
C VAL A 69 -8.66 -21.21 -16.86
N PRO A 70 -9.51 -20.54 -16.06
CA PRO A 70 -10.93 -20.38 -16.38
C PRO A 70 -11.15 -19.70 -17.73
N GLU A 71 -12.18 -20.10 -18.47
CA GLU A 71 -12.52 -19.49 -19.77
C GLU A 71 -12.75 -17.98 -19.65
N GLU A 72 -13.42 -17.54 -18.59
CA GLU A 72 -13.64 -16.14 -18.27
C GLU A 72 -12.34 -15.33 -18.16
N TRP A 73 -11.26 -15.92 -17.62
CA TRP A 73 -9.97 -15.26 -17.55
C TRP A 73 -9.40 -15.03 -18.94
N ARG A 74 -9.53 -16.02 -19.84
CA ARG A 74 -9.06 -15.87 -21.22
C ARG A 74 -9.80 -14.76 -21.92
N ASP A 75 -11.13 -14.74 -21.82
CA ASP A 75 -11.96 -13.72 -22.45
C ASP A 75 -11.69 -12.32 -21.90
N ALA A 76 -11.44 -12.18 -20.60
CA ALA A 76 -11.10 -10.88 -19.99
C ALA A 76 -9.68 -10.42 -20.29
N LEU A 77 -8.75 -11.37 -20.47
CA LEU A 77 -7.38 -11.07 -20.88
C LEU A 77 -7.28 -10.83 -22.38
N ASP A 78 -8.20 -11.35 -23.20
CA ASP A 78 -8.13 -11.23 -24.65
C ASP A 78 -8.01 -9.77 -25.13
N PRO A 79 -8.82 -8.81 -24.62
CA PRO A 79 -8.63 -7.40 -24.93
C PRO A 79 -7.27 -6.84 -24.49
N VAL A 80 -6.74 -7.30 -23.36
CA VAL A 80 -5.44 -6.88 -22.81
C VAL A 80 -4.27 -7.41 -23.63
N LEU A 81 -4.36 -8.66 -24.04
CA LEU A 81 -3.30 -9.36 -24.76
C LEU A 81 -3.30 -8.97 -26.25
N ASN A 82 -4.47 -8.68 -26.83
CA ASN A 82 -4.63 -8.50 -28.28
C ASN A 82 -4.91 -7.07 -28.73
N ASN A 83 -5.40 -6.17 -27.86
CA ASN A 83 -6.01 -4.94 -28.32
C ASN A 83 -5.37 -3.69 -27.68
N THR A 84 -4.27 -3.23 -28.26
CA THR A 84 -3.57 -2.03 -27.78
C THR A 84 -3.26 -1.05 -28.89
N ILE A 85 -4.31 -0.35 -29.32
CA ILE A 85 -4.21 0.91 -30.07
C ILE A 85 -4.82 2.00 -29.18
N ASP A 86 -4.18 2.37 -28.07
CA ASP A 86 -4.54 3.61 -27.34
C ASP A 86 -3.44 4.06 -26.37
N ALA A 87 -3.51 5.33 -25.92
CA ALA A 87 -2.57 6.01 -25.01
C ALA A 87 -2.31 5.35 -23.64
N ARG A 88 -2.89 4.17 -23.39
CA ARG A 88 -2.82 3.37 -22.16
C ARG A 88 -1.79 2.24 -22.26
N GLU A 89 -1.17 2.08 -23.43
CA GLU A 89 -0.21 1.01 -23.72
C GLU A 89 0.96 0.97 -22.74
N SER A 90 1.55 2.11 -22.38
CA SER A 90 2.67 2.16 -21.43
C SER A 90 2.31 1.62 -20.04
N ARG A 91 1.05 1.72 -19.63
CA ARG A 91 0.59 1.30 -18.30
C ARG A 91 0.25 -0.17 -18.22
N ILE A 92 -0.32 -0.72 -19.29
CA ILE A 92 -0.68 -2.15 -19.34
C ILE A 92 0.51 -3.02 -19.75
N ARG A 93 1.48 -2.44 -20.48
CA ARG A 93 2.65 -3.14 -20.99
C ARG A 93 3.41 -3.95 -19.93
N PRO A 94 3.72 -3.45 -18.72
CA PRO A 94 4.42 -4.24 -17.71
C PRO A 94 3.64 -5.50 -17.33
N PHE A 95 2.32 -5.37 -17.08
CA PHE A 95 1.43 -6.50 -16.79
C PHE A 95 1.40 -7.52 -17.93
N ARG A 96 1.19 -7.02 -19.16
CA ARG A 96 1.10 -7.87 -20.34
C ARG A 96 2.42 -8.61 -20.61
N ASN A 97 3.55 -7.92 -20.53
CA ASN A 97 4.87 -8.52 -20.77
C ASN A 97 5.21 -9.59 -19.72
N ALA A 98 4.94 -9.31 -18.45
CA ALA A 98 5.13 -10.26 -17.34
C ALA A 98 4.35 -11.57 -17.56
N ILE A 99 3.09 -11.45 -17.99
CA ILE A 99 2.21 -12.61 -18.26
C ILE A 99 2.64 -13.34 -19.53
N LEU A 100 2.85 -12.63 -20.65
CA LEU A 100 3.17 -13.26 -21.93
C LEU A 100 4.57 -13.91 -21.95
N SER A 101 5.52 -13.37 -21.19
CA SER A 101 6.85 -13.97 -21.05
C SER A 101 6.85 -15.24 -20.17
N GLY A 102 5.76 -15.50 -19.44
CA GLY A 102 5.66 -16.61 -18.49
C GLY A 102 6.38 -16.36 -17.17
N ARG A 103 6.79 -15.11 -16.87
CA ARG A 103 7.35 -14.73 -15.56
C ARG A 103 6.32 -14.82 -14.44
N LEU A 104 5.04 -14.61 -14.77
CA LEU A 104 3.94 -14.77 -13.83
C LEU A 104 3.20 -16.08 -14.05
N ALA A 105 3.10 -16.86 -12.98
CA ALA A 105 2.21 -18.01 -12.94
C ALA A 105 0.75 -17.56 -12.69
N PRO A 106 -0.26 -18.24 -13.25
CA PRO A 106 -1.64 -18.03 -12.80
C PRO A 106 -1.75 -18.35 -11.30
N LEU A 107 -2.45 -17.51 -10.54
CA LEU A 107 -2.76 -17.81 -9.14
C LEU A 107 -3.79 -18.95 -9.10
N THR A 108 -3.36 -20.09 -8.56
CA THR A 108 -4.20 -21.31 -8.46
C THR A 108 -4.69 -21.60 -7.05
N ASN A 109 -4.27 -20.81 -6.06
CA ASN A 109 -4.69 -20.98 -4.67
C ASN A 109 -6.08 -20.39 -4.50
N CYS A 110 -7.09 -21.24 -4.63
CA CYS A 110 -8.47 -20.81 -4.69
C CYS A 110 -9.34 -21.61 -3.71
N ALA A 111 -10.18 -20.90 -2.96
CA ALA A 111 -11.22 -21.44 -2.12
C ALA A 111 -12.59 -21.38 -2.83
N TYR A 112 -12.81 -22.29 -3.79
CA TYR A 112 -14.09 -22.44 -4.51
C TYR A 112 -14.97 -23.49 -3.84
N GLY A 113 -16.08 -23.08 -3.20
CA GLY A 113 -17.09 -24.02 -2.69
C GLY A 113 -16.53 -25.14 -1.82
N ILE A 114 -15.40 -24.88 -1.17
CA ILE A 114 -14.66 -25.88 -0.41
C ILE A 114 -15.47 -26.10 0.87
N ALA A 115 -15.88 -27.36 1.09
CA ALA A 115 -16.44 -27.76 2.37
C ALA A 115 -15.42 -27.44 3.48
N GLU A 116 -15.89 -27.07 4.68
CA GLU A 116 -15.04 -26.57 5.77
C GLU A 116 -13.80 -27.46 6.06
N ASP A 117 -13.88 -28.75 5.76
CA ASP A 117 -12.83 -29.76 5.94
C ASP A 117 -11.68 -29.73 4.91
N ALA A 118 -11.90 -29.24 3.69
CA ALA A 118 -10.84 -29.13 2.68
C ALA A 118 -10.02 -27.84 2.79
N LEU A 119 -10.36 -26.98 3.76
CA LEU A 119 -9.69 -25.72 4.06
C LEU A 119 -8.34 -25.87 4.79
N ASP A 120 -8.10 -27.02 5.43
CA ASP A 120 -6.83 -27.34 6.09
C ASP A 120 -5.63 -27.35 5.13
N ASN A 121 -5.88 -27.58 3.84
CA ASN A 121 -4.85 -27.62 2.81
C ASN A 121 -4.54 -26.25 2.19
N VAL A 122 -5.30 -25.20 2.53
CA VAL A 122 -5.06 -23.86 2.01
C VAL A 122 -3.89 -23.21 2.75
N ASP A 123 -2.84 -22.87 2.01
CA ASP A 123 -1.71 -22.09 2.54
C ASP A 123 -2.10 -20.62 2.66
N ILE A 124 -2.48 -20.20 3.87
CA ILE A 124 -2.86 -18.83 4.19
C ILE A 124 -1.71 -17.82 4.04
N ARG A 125 -0.47 -18.28 3.84
CA ARG A 125 0.69 -17.41 3.58
C ARG A 125 0.83 -17.02 2.11
N GLN A 126 -0.03 -17.58 1.25
CA GLN A 126 -0.16 -17.18 -0.15
C GLN A 126 -1.48 -16.44 -0.38
N PRO A 127 -1.60 -15.63 -1.44
CA PRO A 127 -2.87 -15.04 -1.82
C PRO A 127 -3.90 -16.11 -2.07
N ILE A 128 -5.13 -15.88 -1.62
CA ILE A 128 -6.23 -16.82 -1.79
C ILE A 128 -7.34 -16.11 -2.56
N ILE A 129 -7.79 -16.72 -3.65
CA ILE A 129 -9.02 -16.32 -4.34
C ILE A 129 -10.20 -16.97 -3.65
N TRP A 130 -11.20 -16.18 -3.31
CA TRP A 130 -12.48 -16.66 -2.82
C TRP A 130 -13.56 -16.38 -3.84
N SER A 131 -14.47 -17.34 -3.99
CA SER A 131 -15.66 -17.18 -4.83
C SER A 131 -16.88 -17.58 -4.02
N GLY A 132 -17.91 -16.76 -4.04
CA GLY A 132 -19.16 -17.08 -3.37
C GLY A 132 -19.80 -15.85 -2.74
N LYS A 133 -21.10 -15.96 -2.47
CA LYS A 133 -21.90 -14.86 -1.89
C LYS A 133 -21.66 -14.65 -0.39
N ASP A 134 -20.94 -15.56 0.27
CA ASP A 134 -20.88 -15.62 1.73
C ASP A 134 -19.92 -14.59 2.35
N HIS A 135 -19.12 -13.88 1.55
CA HIS A 135 -18.10 -12.93 2.03
C HIS A 135 -18.61 -11.49 2.18
N VAL A 136 -19.80 -11.18 1.66
CA VAL A 136 -20.37 -9.83 1.74
C VAL A 136 -21.78 -9.94 2.28
N GLY A 137 -21.95 -9.56 3.56
CA GLY A 137 -23.29 -9.47 4.18
C GLY A 137 -24.11 -8.28 3.67
N VAL A 138 -23.72 -7.70 2.54
CA VAL A 138 -24.30 -6.48 1.97
C VAL A 138 -24.58 -6.70 0.48
N ASN A 139 -25.73 -6.22 0.03
CA ASN A 139 -26.07 -6.22 -1.38
C ASN A 139 -25.13 -5.28 -2.14
N THR A 140 -24.53 -5.78 -3.22
CA THR A 140 -23.60 -5.02 -4.07
C THR A 140 -24.24 -3.77 -4.66
N ALA A 141 -25.55 -3.80 -4.89
CA ALA A 141 -26.32 -2.65 -5.34
C ALA A 141 -26.36 -1.52 -4.30
N ASP A 142 -26.36 -1.84 -2.99
CA ASP A 142 -26.41 -0.84 -1.93
C ASP A 142 -25.06 -0.13 -1.78
N ILE A 143 -23.95 -0.88 -1.85
CA ILE A 143 -22.60 -0.31 -1.85
C ILE A 143 -22.42 0.59 -3.07
N ARG A 144 -22.81 0.08 -4.26
CA ARG A 144 -22.76 0.84 -5.50
C ARG A 144 -23.58 2.14 -5.38
N THR A 145 -24.83 2.05 -4.92
CA THR A 145 -25.71 3.21 -4.78
C THR A 145 -25.12 4.22 -3.80
N ALA A 146 -24.62 3.78 -2.64
CA ALA A 146 -24.00 4.69 -1.69
C ALA A 146 -22.76 5.37 -2.27
N ILE A 147 -21.89 4.61 -2.93
CA ILE A 147 -20.72 5.16 -3.63
C ILE A 147 -21.21 6.17 -4.68
N GLU A 148 -22.09 5.79 -5.59
CA GLU A 148 -22.66 6.65 -6.64
C GLU A 148 -23.34 7.92 -6.08
N ASP A 149 -24.03 7.82 -4.95
CA ASP A 149 -24.65 8.96 -4.24
C ASP A 149 -23.57 9.90 -3.68
N ALA A 150 -22.51 9.34 -3.08
CA ALA A 150 -21.36 10.13 -2.65
C ALA A 150 -20.66 10.82 -3.83
N PHE A 151 -20.58 10.15 -4.98
CA PHE A 151 -20.08 10.71 -6.23
C PHE A 151 -20.97 11.84 -6.76
N CYS A 152 -22.29 11.66 -6.79
CA CYS A 152 -23.24 12.70 -7.19
C CYS A 152 -23.11 13.92 -6.28
N GLY A 153 -23.02 13.71 -4.97
CA GLY A 153 -22.74 14.76 -3.98
C GLY A 153 -21.36 15.41 -4.17
N PHE A 154 -20.35 14.63 -4.58
CA PHE A 154 -19.01 15.14 -4.91
C PHE A 154 -19.02 15.98 -6.18
N GLY A 155 -19.82 15.67 -7.19
CA GLY A 155 -19.96 16.48 -8.40
C GLY A 155 -20.50 17.90 -8.10
N GLU A 156 -21.44 18.03 -7.17
CA GLU A 156 -21.95 19.31 -6.71
C GLU A 156 -20.96 20.04 -5.77
N SER A 157 -20.27 19.29 -4.92
CA SER A 157 -19.29 19.83 -3.97
C SER A 157 -17.98 20.25 -4.65
N ALA A 158 -17.48 19.49 -5.62
CA ALA A 158 -16.29 19.80 -6.42
C ALA A 158 -16.49 21.05 -7.29
N LYS A 159 -17.72 21.29 -7.79
CA LYS A 159 -18.08 22.56 -8.45
C LYS A 159 -17.98 23.75 -7.50
N LYS A 160 -18.32 23.58 -6.21
CA LYS A 160 -18.13 24.60 -5.16
C LYS A 160 -16.66 24.75 -4.72
N ILE A 161 -15.90 23.65 -4.64
CA ILE A 161 -14.49 23.64 -4.22
C ILE A 161 -13.58 24.29 -5.27
N LYS A 162 -13.81 24.04 -6.57
CA LYS A 162 -13.08 24.75 -7.66
C LYS A 162 -13.30 26.26 -7.65
N ALA A 163 -14.44 26.73 -7.13
CA ALA A 163 -14.72 28.15 -7.01
C ALA A 163 -13.94 28.84 -5.88
N ASN A 164 -13.44 28.08 -4.89
CA ASN A 164 -12.88 28.64 -3.65
C ASN A 164 -11.37 28.38 -3.45
N GLY A 165 -10.70 27.64 -4.34
CA GLY A 165 -9.23 27.57 -4.39
C GLY A 165 -8.50 26.95 -3.19
N GLN A 166 -9.17 26.16 -2.34
CA GLN A 166 -8.55 25.52 -1.18
C GLN A 166 -8.14 24.07 -1.45
N HIS A 167 -6.89 23.73 -1.14
CA HIS A 167 -6.40 22.36 -0.95
C HIS A 167 -6.53 22.00 0.53
N TYR A 168 -7.05 20.80 0.84
CA TYR A 168 -7.11 20.27 2.20
C TYR A 168 -6.09 19.15 2.38
N GLU A 169 -5.29 19.23 3.46
CA GLU A 169 -4.60 18.07 4.05
C GLU A 169 -5.61 17.29 4.90
N ALA A 170 -5.64 15.96 4.77
CA ALA A 170 -6.50 15.11 5.59
C ALA A 170 -5.96 15.05 7.03
N ASP A 171 -6.78 15.48 8.00
CA ASP A 171 -6.50 15.34 9.42
C ASP A 171 -7.05 13.98 9.92
N TYR A 172 -6.14 13.06 10.24
CA TYR A 172 -6.45 11.69 10.68
C TYR A 172 -6.77 11.57 12.19
N THR A 173 -6.73 12.67 12.95
CA THR A 173 -6.71 12.59 14.42
C THR A 173 -8.07 12.60 15.12
N THR A 174 -9.18 12.86 14.41
CA THR A 174 -10.53 12.95 15.00
C THR A 174 -11.43 11.79 14.55
N ARG A 175 -11.20 10.59 15.11
CA ARG A 175 -12.16 9.47 15.03
C ARG A 175 -13.03 9.46 16.29
N GLN A 176 -14.25 9.97 16.20
CA GLN A 176 -15.34 9.64 17.14
C GLN A 176 -16.41 8.88 16.36
N LEU A 177 -16.52 7.58 16.65
CA LEU A 177 -17.55 6.69 16.16
C LEU A 177 -18.91 7.14 16.71
N HIS A 178 -19.72 7.77 15.86
CA HIS A 178 -21.15 7.91 16.14
C HIS A 178 -21.91 6.89 15.28
N ALA A 179 -22.62 5.98 15.95
CA ALA A 179 -23.59 5.08 15.33
C ALA A 179 -24.64 5.90 14.57
N CYS A 180 -24.55 5.92 13.23
CA CYS A 180 -25.55 6.54 12.36
C CYS A 180 -26.25 5.47 11.51
N GLN A 181 -27.58 5.52 11.52
CA GLN A 181 -28.49 4.59 10.83
C GLN A 181 -28.57 4.79 9.30
N LYS A 182 -27.64 5.53 8.69
CA LYS A 182 -27.32 5.50 7.26
C LYS A 182 -25.83 5.80 7.12
N PRO A 183 -25.06 5.05 6.31
CA PRO A 183 -23.66 5.36 6.09
C PRO A 183 -23.54 6.67 5.31
N GLU A 184 -23.26 7.77 6.02
CA GLU A 184 -22.83 9.01 5.38
C GLU A 184 -21.37 8.83 4.96
N ILE A 185 -21.13 8.78 3.66
CA ILE A 185 -19.77 8.73 3.12
C ILE A 185 -19.05 10.04 3.45
N ASN A 186 -18.02 9.94 4.29
CA ASN A 186 -17.20 11.07 4.68
C ASN A 186 -16.31 11.50 3.50
N LEU A 187 -16.77 12.45 2.69
CA LEU A 187 -16.03 12.97 1.53
C LEU A 187 -14.66 13.59 1.88
N ARG A 188 -14.33 13.80 3.17
CA ARG A 188 -12.99 14.25 3.60
C ARG A 188 -11.91 13.17 3.48
N THR A 189 -12.28 11.90 3.30
CA THR A 189 -11.34 10.78 3.18
C THR A 189 -11.03 10.39 1.73
N VAL A 190 -11.61 11.13 0.78
CA VAL A 190 -11.40 10.93 -0.65
C VAL A 190 -9.97 11.32 -1.04
N GLN A 191 -9.12 10.32 -1.21
CA GLN A 191 -7.77 10.49 -1.74
C GLN A 191 -7.77 10.31 -3.25
N GLY A 192 -7.18 11.26 -3.98
CA GLY A 192 -6.88 11.13 -5.40
C GLY A 192 -5.42 10.78 -5.61
N TYR A 193 -5.14 9.72 -6.36
CA TYR A 193 -3.77 9.42 -6.81
C TYR A 193 -3.46 10.20 -8.08
N HIS A 194 -2.39 10.99 -8.03
CA HIS A 194 -1.95 11.82 -9.14
C HIS A 194 -0.79 11.16 -9.88
N ASP A 195 -0.95 10.94 -11.19
CA ASP A 195 0.20 10.80 -12.08
C ASP A 195 0.97 12.14 -12.07
N THR A 196 2.29 12.11 -11.91
CA THR A 196 3.16 13.31 -11.84
C THR A 196 3.13 14.21 -13.07
N SER A 197 2.48 13.79 -14.16
CA SER A 197 2.10 14.72 -15.22
C SER A 197 1.14 15.78 -14.66
N ARG A 198 1.38 17.07 -14.92
CA ARG A 198 0.65 18.24 -14.35
C ARG A 198 -0.86 18.31 -14.66
N THR A 199 -1.45 17.24 -15.16
CA THR A 199 -2.86 17.11 -15.50
C THR A 199 -3.34 15.82 -14.85
N PRO A 200 -4.28 15.85 -13.88
CA PRO A 200 -4.78 14.65 -13.24
C PRO A 200 -5.47 13.80 -14.31
N GLN A 201 -4.81 12.73 -14.74
CA GLN A 201 -5.36 11.92 -15.82
C GLN A 201 -6.47 11.00 -15.30
N TYR A 202 -6.39 10.53 -14.04
CA TYR A 202 -7.39 9.65 -13.43
C TYR A 202 -7.46 9.86 -11.92
N LEU A 203 -8.65 9.60 -11.35
CA LEU A 203 -8.93 9.73 -9.93
C LEU A 203 -9.37 8.35 -9.42
N VAL A 204 -8.48 7.66 -8.71
CA VAL A 204 -8.92 6.60 -7.79
C VAL A 204 -9.55 7.30 -6.61
N LEU A 205 -10.66 6.76 -6.11
CA LEU A 205 -11.42 7.38 -5.05
C LEU A 205 -11.55 6.40 -3.90
N ASN A 206 -10.84 6.71 -2.82
CA ASN A 206 -10.87 5.93 -1.59
C ASN A 206 -11.97 6.46 -0.67
N VAL A 207 -12.88 5.58 -0.25
CA VAL A 207 -13.93 5.87 0.71
C VAL A 207 -13.63 5.05 1.96
N LEU A 208 -13.03 5.70 2.96
CA LEU A 208 -12.70 5.05 4.24
C LEU A 208 -13.91 4.99 5.16
N ASP A 209 -14.00 3.92 5.96
CA ASP A 209 -14.96 3.78 7.07
C ASP A 209 -16.42 4.02 6.63
N HIS A 210 -16.80 3.45 5.50
CA HIS A 210 -18.13 3.58 4.90
C HIS A 210 -19.23 2.83 5.65
N GLY A 211 -18.90 2.16 6.76
CA GLY A 211 -19.87 1.45 7.60
C GLY A 211 -20.49 0.19 6.97
N PHE A 212 -20.02 -0.27 5.80
CA PHE A 212 -20.47 -1.54 5.24
C PHE A 212 -19.72 -2.69 5.92
N PRO A 213 -20.43 -3.62 6.58
CA PRO A 213 -19.80 -4.79 7.17
C PRO A 213 -19.25 -5.66 6.05
N PHE A 214 -17.93 -5.72 5.97
CA PHE A 214 -17.24 -6.72 5.19
C PHE A 214 -16.72 -7.77 6.17
N PHE A 215 -17.00 -9.04 5.92
CA PHE A 215 -16.67 -10.10 6.87
C PHE A 215 -15.41 -10.78 6.39
N VAL A 216 -14.36 -10.74 7.22
CA VAL A 216 -13.20 -11.59 6.99
C VAL A 216 -13.67 -13.04 7.13
N PRO A 217 -13.26 -13.95 6.21
CA PRO A 217 -13.60 -15.36 6.35
C PRO A 217 -13.24 -15.86 7.75
N LYS A 218 -14.21 -16.44 8.48
CA LYS A 218 -14.05 -16.88 9.87
C LYS A 218 -12.80 -17.73 10.09
N MET A 219 -12.46 -18.57 9.12
CA MET A 219 -11.24 -19.39 9.19
C MET A 219 -9.96 -18.55 9.21
N ILE A 220 -9.90 -17.43 8.49
CA ILE A 220 -8.74 -16.52 8.57
C ILE A 220 -8.72 -15.88 9.95
N GLU A 221 -9.87 -15.44 10.48
CA GLU A 221 -9.96 -14.93 11.85
C GLU A 221 -9.57 -15.97 12.91
N GLU A 222 -9.87 -17.25 12.68
CA GLU A 222 -9.57 -18.36 13.60
C GLU A 222 -8.12 -18.86 13.51
N ARG A 223 -7.51 -18.79 12.32
CA ARG A 223 -6.13 -19.25 12.09
C ARG A 223 -5.09 -18.16 12.33
N GLU A 224 -5.50 -16.91 12.27
CA GLU A 224 -4.62 -15.78 12.53
C GLU A 224 -4.86 -15.19 13.91
N HIS A 225 -3.88 -14.40 14.38
CA HIS A 225 -3.99 -13.69 15.63
C HIS A 225 -4.11 -12.18 15.32
N PRO A 226 -5.30 -11.74 14.86
CA PRO A 226 -5.54 -10.36 14.51
C PRO A 226 -5.46 -9.45 15.75
N PHE A 227 -5.14 -8.18 15.54
CA PHE A 227 -5.14 -7.22 16.65
C PHE A 227 -6.54 -6.77 17.00
N TYR A 228 -6.86 -6.90 18.28
CA TYR A 228 -8.07 -6.35 18.85
C TYR A 228 -7.83 -4.91 19.33
N ASN A 229 -8.73 -3.98 19.00
CA ASN A 229 -8.90 -2.64 19.57
C ASN A 229 -9.07 -2.70 21.10
N ASP A 230 -9.06 -1.53 21.77
CA ASP A 230 -9.23 -1.46 23.23
C ASP A 230 -10.59 -2.02 23.70
N GLU A 231 -11.53 -2.25 22.77
CA GLU A 231 -12.87 -2.82 22.98
C GLU A 231 -12.91 -4.34 22.73
N GLY A 232 -11.78 -4.96 22.39
CA GLY A 232 -11.70 -6.40 22.12
C GLY A 232 -12.22 -6.82 20.74
N GLN A 233 -12.35 -5.91 19.79
CA GLN A 233 -12.76 -6.18 18.40
C GLN A 233 -11.59 -6.03 17.45
N VAL A 234 -11.52 -6.79 16.36
CA VAL A 234 -10.41 -6.64 15.40
C VAL A 234 -10.39 -5.21 14.83
N ASP A 235 -9.24 -4.54 14.89
CA ASP A 235 -9.07 -3.17 14.39
C ASP A 235 -8.87 -3.18 12.87
N HIS A 236 -10.01 -3.26 12.18
CA HIS A 236 -10.08 -3.24 10.73
C HIS A 236 -10.03 -1.82 10.17
N LEU A 237 -9.21 -1.62 9.13
CA LEU A 237 -9.23 -0.44 8.28
C LEU A 237 -10.07 -0.71 7.04
N TRP A 238 -11.35 -0.35 7.11
CA TRP A 238 -12.29 -0.47 6.00
C TRP A 238 -12.07 0.61 4.94
N GLY A 239 -12.11 0.22 3.68
CA GLY A 239 -12.06 1.15 2.56
C GLY A 239 -12.76 0.61 1.32
N ALA A 240 -13.31 1.48 0.50
CA ALA A 240 -13.75 1.14 -0.85
C ALA A 240 -13.06 2.03 -1.86
N ASN A 241 -12.56 1.45 -2.95
CA ASN A 241 -11.87 2.18 -4.01
C ASN A 241 -12.64 2.06 -5.32
N TYR A 242 -13.08 3.18 -5.88
CA TYR A 242 -13.53 3.20 -7.27
C TYR A 242 -12.35 3.50 -8.20
N THR A 243 -12.24 2.72 -9.28
CA THR A 243 -11.17 2.82 -10.27
C THR A 243 -11.74 2.80 -11.67
N PRO A 244 -11.56 3.86 -12.48
CA PRO A 244 -11.89 3.84 -13.90
C PRO A 244 -11.10 2.77 -14.68
N GLY A 245 -11.69 2.24 -15.76
CA GLY A 245 -11.01 1.31 -16.66
C GLY A 245 -9.76 1.93 -17.31
N GLY A 246 -8.69 1.15 -17.38
CA GLY A 246 -7.38 1.55 -17.90
C GLY A 246 -6.45 2.23 -16.88
N VAL A 247 -6.86 2.31 -15.62
CA VAL A 247 -6.03 2.82 -14.53
C VAL A 247 -5.19 1.70 -13.94
N ALA A 248 -3.90 1.96 -13.78
CA ALA A 248 -2.98 1.12 -13.05
C ALA A 248 -2.75 1.69 -11.64
N ILE A 249 -2.84 0.84 -10.63
CA ILE A 249 -2.28 1.12 -9.30
C ILE A 249 -0.90 0.45 -9.30
N ASP A 250 0.13 1.27 -9.15
CA ASP A 250 1.52 0.86 -9.22
C ASP A 250 1.89 -0.13 -8.10
N LEU A 251 3.02 -0.81 -8.25
CA LEU A 251 3.50 -1.82 -7.28
C LEU A 251 3.64 -1.22 -5.89
N HIS A 252 3.03 -1.83 -4.88
CA HIS A 252 3.08 -1.40 -3.48
C HIS A 252 2.89 -2.57 -2.51
N ILE A 253 3.03 -2.26 -1.21
CA ILE A 253 2.70 -3.15 -0.10
C ILE A 253 1.79 -2.37 0.85
N ASP A 254 0.79 -3.03 1.44
CA ASP A 254 -0.12 -2.44 2.43
C ASP A 254 0.50 -2.33 3.83
N ASN A 255 1.74 -1.86 3.93
CA ASN A 255 2.46 -1.60 5.19
C ASN A 255 2.44 -2.77 6.17
N GLY A 256 2.59 -3.99 5.64
CA GLY A 256 2.60 -5.23 6.41
C GLY A 256 1.23 -5.66 6.96
N ALA A 257 0.16 -4.95 6.62
CA ALA A 257 -1.19 -5.42 6.87
C ALA A 257 -1.50 -6.64 6.00
N ARG A 258 -2.37 -7.51 6.52
CA ARG A 258 -3.16 -8.39 5.68
C ARG A 258 -4.27 -7.57 5.06
N GLY A 259 -4.55 -7.82 3.78
CA GLY A 259 -5.66 -7.22 3.06
C GLY A 259 -6.67 -8.28 2.66
N SER A 260 -7.96 -7.96 2.81
CA SER A 260 -9.03 -8.68 2.14
C SER A 260 -9.73 -7.70 1.21
N THR A 261 -9.88 -8.07 -0.06
CA THR A 261 -10.48 -7.21 -1.07
C THR A 261 -11.51 -7.97 -1.87
N TRP A 262 -12.75 -7.50 -1.81
CA TRP A 262 -13.83 -7.96 -2.65
C TRP A 262 -14.04 -7.07 -3.87
N HIS A 263 -14.31 -7.72 -4.98
CA HIS A 263 -14.43 -7.10 -6.29
C HIS A 263 -15.90 -6.94 -6.67
N GLY A 264 -16.29 -5.68 -6.85
CA GLY A 264 -17.56 -5.31 -7.44
C GLY A 264 -17.54 -5.43 -8.96
N GLU A 265 -18.40 -4.66 -9.61
CA GLU A 265 -18.40 -4.55 -11.08
C GLU A 265 -17.03 -4.07 -11.59
N GLY A 266 -16.65 -4.48 -12.79
CA GLY A 266 -15.41 -4.06 -13.45
C GLY A 266 -14.23 -4.99 -13.14
N PRO A 267 -13.83 -5.88 -14.08
CA PRO A 267 -12.75 -6.81 -13.83
C PRO A 267 -11.42 -6.10 -13.53
N LYS A 268 -10.63 -6.69 -12.65
CA LYS A 268 -9.29 -6.19 -12.30
C LYS A 268 -8.24 -7.26 -12.49
N LEU A 269 -7.16 -6.90 -13.16
CA LEU A 269 -5.96 -7.72 -13.22
C LEU A 269 -5.05 -7.37 -12.04
N TRP A 270 -4.62 -8.38 -11.31
CA TRP A 270 -3.66 -8.26 -10.22
C TRP A 270 -2.39 -9.00 -10.58
N THR A 271 -1.27 -8.43 -10.17
CA THR A 271 0.04 -9.07 -10.15
C THR A 271 0.52 -9.04 -8.71
N LEU A 272 0.99 -10.18 -8.22
CA LEU A 272 1.24 -10.45 -6.81
C LEU A 272 2.61 -11.09 -6.70
N TYR A 273 3.44 -10.61 -5.77
CA TYR A 273 4.77 -11.15 -5.54
C TYR A 273 4.98 -11.41 -4.05
N PRO A 274 5.56 -12.57 -3.68
CA PRO A 274 5.87 -12.85 -2.29
C PRO A 274 6.87 -11.82 -1.73
N PRO A 275 6.84 -11.55 -0.42
CA PRO A 275 7.78 -10.65 0.24
C PRO A 275 9.16 -11.31 0.42
N THR A 276 9.81 -11.71 -0.67
CA THR A 276 11.21 -12.18 -0.58
C THR A 276 12.11 -11.02 -0.18
N PRO A 277 13.25 -11.27 0.49
CA PRO A 277 14.21 -10.22 0.80
C PRO A 277 14.63 -9.41 -0.43
N ASN A 278 14.74 -10.05 -1.59
CA ASN A 278 15.05 -9.39 -2.86
C ASN A 278 13.91 -8.46 -3.30
N ASN A 279 12.67 -8.97 -3.37
CA ASN A 279 11.50 -8.19 -3.79
C ASN A 279 11.27 -6.95 -2.91
N VAL A 280 11.38 -7.10 -1.58
CA VAL A 280 11.24 -5.98 -0.65
C VAL A 280 12.39 -4.97 -0.83
N SER A 281 13.63 -5.42 -1.03
CA SER A 281 14.76 -4.51 -1.30
C SER A 281 14.54 -3.69 -2.57
N LEU A 282 14.17 -4.34 -3.68
CA LEU A 282 13.92 -3.68 -4.96
C LEU A 282 12.82 -2.61 -4.84
N LEU A 283 11.70 -2.93 -4.17
CA LEU A 283 10.64 -1.95 -3.94
C LEU A 283 11.13 -0.75 -3.12
N CYS A 284 11.91 -0.99 -2.07
CA CYS A 284 12.47 0.06 -1.22
C CYS A 284 13.53 0.90 -1.96
N GLU A 285 14.34 0.32 -2.84
CA GLU A 285 15.30 1.05 -3.67
C GLU A 285 14.59 2.01 -4.63
N LYS A 286 13.40 1.64 -5.11
CA LYS A 286 12.58 2.40 -6.05
C LYS A 286 11.50 3.27 -5.40
N HIS A 287 11.56 3.47 -4.09
CA HIS A 287 10.50 4.12 -3.33
C HIS A 287 10.12 5.55 -3.78
N ALA A 288 11.06 6.28 -4.40
CA ALA A 288 10.85 7.64 -4.89
C ALA A 288 10.51 7.71 -6.39
N GLU A 289 10.54 6.56 -7.07
CA GLU A 289 10.24 6.46 -8.50
C GLU A 289 8.75 6.16 -8.69
N ASN A 290 8.18 6.68 -9.79
CA ASN A 290 6.84 6.28 -10.24
C ASN A 290 6.97 5.13 -11.23
N ASN A 291 5.88 4.39 -11.44
CA ASN A 291 5.87 3.20 -12.31
C ASN A 291 6.91 2.19 -11.84
N ARG A 292 7.03 2.01 -10.53
CA ARG A 292 7.94 1.05 -9.89
C ARG A 292 7.75 -0.32 -10.51
N TYR A 293 6.50 -0.71 -10.79
CA TYR A 293 6.24 -2.00 -11.41
C TYR A 293 6.99 -2.18 -12.73
N GLU A 294 6.88 -1.19 -13.63
CA GLU A 294 7.59 -1.22 -14.91
C GLU A 294 9.12 -1.30 -14.75
N LEU A 295 9.65 -0.67 -13.70
CA LEU A 295 11.08 -0.54 -13.48
C LEU A 295 11.73 -1.81 -12.94
N ILE A 296 11.03 -2.62 -12.13
CA ILE A 296 11.62 -3.77 -11.44
C ILE A 296 10.94 -5.10 -11.72
N GLU A 297 9.86 -5.14 -12.51
CA GLU A 297 9.09 -6.38 -12.72
C GLU A 297 9.95 -7.56 -13.17
N GLU A 298 10.93 -7.34 -14.05
CA GLU A 298 11.80 -8.42 -14.55
C GLU A 298 12.75 -9.00 -13.50
N GLU A 299 12.96 -8.27 -12.40
CA GLU A 299 13.84 -8.65 -11.28
C GLU A 299 13.05 -9.25 -10.10
N LEU A 300 11.72 -9.18 -10.13
CA LEU A 300 10.87 -9.71 -9.07
C LEU A 300 10.76 -11.24 -9.15
N GLU A 301 10.78 -11.89 -7.99
CA GLU A 301 10.81 -13.34 -7.86
C GLU A 301 9.43 -13.91 -7.51
N GLY A 302 9.10 -15.07 -8.09
CA GLY A 302 7.97 -15.89 -7.66
C GLY A 302 6.59 -15.25 -7.87
N GLY A 303 6.46 -14.36 -8.86
CA GLY A 303 5.23 -13.64 -9.12
C GLY A 303 4.10 -14.51 -9.66
N CYS A 304 2.87 -14.13 -9.31
CA CYS A 304 1.66 -14.69 -9.89
C CYS A 304 0.69 -13.59 -10.33
N TYR A 305 -0.33 -13.97 -11.11
CA TYR A 305 -1.37 -13.07 -11.55
C TYR A 305 -2.76 -13.68 -11.42
N ALA A 306 -3.77 -12.82 -11.26
CA ALA A 306 -5.16 -13.20 -11.24
C ALA A 306 -6.04 -12.14 -11.87
N VAL A 307 -7.11 -12.57 -12.53
CA VAL A 307 -8.19 -11.67 -12.96
C VAL A 307 -9.37 -11.88 -12.03
N PHE A 308 -9.77 -10.81 -11.36
CA PHE A 308 -10.90 -10.80 -10.46
C PHE A 308 -12.12 -10.19 -11.12
N PHE A 309 -13.23 -10.90 -11.00
CA PHE A 309 -14.55 -10.51 -11.48
C PHE A 309 -15.46 -10.15 -10.31
N SER A 310 -16.64 -9.62 -10.66
CA SER A 310 -17.71 -9.40 -9.69
C SER A 310 -17.92 -10.64 -8.83
N THR A 311 -18.10 -10.46 -7.52
CA THR A 311 -18.35 -11.52 -6.53
C THR A 311 -17.14 -12.36 -6.10
N GLN A 312 -15.95 -12.05 -6.61
CA GLN A 312 -14.71 -12.66 -6.13
C GLN A 312 -14.03 -11.77 -5.11
N SER A 313 -13.37 -12.37 -4.12
CA SER A 313 -12.45 -11.66 -3.24
C SER A 313 -11.06 -12.27 -3.29
N ILE A 314 -10.08 -11.46 -2.91
CA ILE A 314 -8.71 -11.87 -2.70
C ILE A 314 -8.34 -11.59 -1.26
N GLU A 315 -7.68 -12.56 -0.65
CA GLU A 315 -6.96 -12.38 0.60
C GLU A 315 -5.48 -12.26 0.29
N ILE A 316 -4.84 -11.22 0.80
CA ILE A 316 -3.46 -10.85 0.54
C ILE A 316 -2.72 -10.93 1.87
N PRO A 317 -1.81 -11.91 2.04
CA PRO A 317 -1.06 -12.05 3.27
C PRO A 317 -0.15 -10.84 3.52
N PRO A 318 0.26 -10.62 4.79
CA PRO A 318 1.18 -9.55 5.14
C PRO A 318 2.42 -9.49 4.24
N GLY A 319 2.71 -8.29 3.75
CA GLY A 319 3.94 -8.00 3.03
C GLY A 319 3.92 -8.28 1.53
N TRP A 320 2.93 -8.99 1.00
CA TRP A 320 2.85 -9.29 -0.43
C TRP A 320 2.82 -8.01 -1.27
N LEU A 321 3.75 -7.93 -2.22
CA LEU A 321 3.82 -6.82 -3.17
C LEU A 321 2.75 -7.03 -4.22
N HIS A 322 2.06 -5.97 -4.60
CA HIS A 322 1.04 -6.08 -5.62
C HIS A 322 0.86 -4.80 -6.44
N ALA A 323 0.49 -5.01 -7.69
CA ALA A 323 0.07 -3.96 -8.62
C ALA A 323 -1.24 -4.38 -9.26
N THR A 324 -2.12 -3.43 -9.55
CA THR A 324 -3.43 -3.71 -10.16
C THR A 324 -3.65 -2.91 -11.41
N TYR A 325 -4.39 -3.47 -12.35
CA TYR A 325 -4.84 -2.80 -13.56
C TYR A 325 -6.34 -3.01 -13.73
N ALA A 326 -7.09 -1.92 -13.82
CA ALA A 326 -8.54 -1.96 -14.02
C ALA A 326 -8.85 -2.28 -15.48
N LEU A 327 -9.34 -3.49 -15.77
CA LEU A 327 -9.78 -3.89 -17.10
C LEU A 327 -11.11 -3.23 -17.47
N GLY A 328 -11.98 -3.07 -16.47
CA GLY A 328 -13.20 -2.27 -16.53
C GLY A 328 -13.24 -1.24 -15.41
N SER A 329 -14.08 -0.22 -15.59
CA SER A 329 -14.41 0.69 -14.50
C SER A 329 -15.18 -0.06 -13.42
N GLY A 330 -14.81 0.16 -12.16
CA GLY A 330 -15.29 -0.70 -11.09
C GLY A 330 -14.90 -0.26 -9.71
N PHE A 331 -15.49 -0.90 -8.70
CA PHE A 331 -15.14 -0.68 -7.30
C PHE A 331 -14.60 -1.95 -6.65
N VAL A 332 -13.71 -1.75 -5.70
CA VAL A 332 -13.31 -2.77 -4.74
C VAL A 332 -13.71 -2.31 -3.36
N ASN A 333 -14.19 -3.22 -2.54
CA ASN A 333 -14.39 -3.00 -1.12
C ASN A 333 -13.42 -3.89 -0.38
N GLY A 334 -12.66 -3.35 0.56
CA GLY A 334 -11.66 -4.12 1.25
C GLY A 334 -11.45 -3.66 2.69
N THR A 335 -10.68 -4.48 3.38
CA THR A 335 -10.26 -4.22 4.74
C THR A 335 -8.84 -4.65 4.94
N ASN A 336 -8.11 -3.82 5.66
CA ASN A 336 -6.75 -4.14 6.07
C ASN A 336 -6.72 -4.29 7.58
N TRP A 337 -6.07 -5.33 8.06
CA TRP A 337 -5.80 -5.52 9.48
C TRP A 337 -4.38 -6.03 9.65
N TRP A 338 -3.81 -5.78 10.81
CA TRP A 338 -2.52 -6.35 11.15
C TRP A 338 -2.76 -7.62 11.97
N CYS A 339 -1.87 -8.60 11.81
CA CYS A 339 -1.85 -9.84 12.58
C CYS A 339 -0.42 -10.18 13.04
N ALA A 340 -0.28 -11.02 14.06
CA ALA A 340 1.03 -11.34 14.66
C ALA A 340 1.96 -12.04 13.66
N GLU A 341 1.37 -12.84 12.75
CA GLU A 341 2.03 -13.53 11.64
C GLU A 341 2.73 -12.56 10.68
N GLY A 342 2.21 -11.33 10.56
CA GLY A 342 2.78 -10.27 9.73
C GLY A 342 3.88 -9.43 10.40
N LEU A 343 4.24 -9.72 11.66
CA LEU A 343 5.12 -8.85 12.45
C LEU A 343 6.51 -8.67 11.85
N GLU A 344 7.14 -9.75 11.39
CA GLU A 344 8.49 -9.68 10.82
C GLU A 344 8.53 -8.77 9.59
N VAL A 345 7.63 -9.00 8.63
CA VAL A 345 7.59 -8.24 7.38
C VAL A 345 7.13 -6.79 7.61
N SER A 346 6.18 -6.56 8.52
CA SER A 346 5.77 -5.21 8.94
C SER A 346 6.95 -4.43 9.52
N ALA A 347 7.73 -5.06 10.40
CA ALA A 347 8.90 -4.45 10.99
C ALA A 347 9.99 -4.14 9.94
N GLU A 348 10.17 -5.01 8.96
CA GLU A 348 11.11 -4.80 7.85
C GLU A 348 10.71 -3.62 6.96
N ILE A 349 9.47 -3.60 6.48
CA ILE A 349 8.92 -2.47 5.69
C ILE A 349 9.10 -1.17 6.46
N TYR A 350 8.68 -1.16 7.72
CA TYR A 350 8.74 0.02 8.55
C TYR A 350 10.17 0.50 8.81
N SER A 351 11.10 -0.43 9.05
CA SER A 351 12.52 -0.11 9.22
C SER A 351 13.11 0.54 7.96
N ASN A 352 12.70 0.08 6.78
CA ASN A 352 13.11 0.66 5.50
C ASN A 352 12.51 2.06 5.31
N GLU A 353 11.23 2.25 5.59
CA GLU A 353 10.60 3.57 5.50
C GLU A 353 11.26 4.60 6.43
N ILE A 354 11.62 4.21 7.66
CA ILE A 354 12.37 5.07 8.57
C ILE A 354 13.74 5.40 7.99
N ARG A 355 14.47 4.39 7.51
CA ARG A 355 15.83 4.55 6.96
C ARG A 355 15.85 5.48 5.75
N LEU A 356 14.82 5.40 4.91
CA LEU A 356 14.64 6.22 3.72
C LEU A 356 14.00 7.58 4.01
N GLY A 357 13.64 7.86 5.27
CA GLY A 357 13.00 9.12 5.66
C GLY A 357 11.57 9.27 5.12
N GLN A 358 10.93 8.17 4.75
CA GLN A 358 9.59 8.15 4.14
C GLN A 358 8.47 8.00 5.14
N SER A 359 8.75 7.45 6.32
CA SER A 359 7.72 7.30 7.34
C SER A 359 7.27 8.70 7.80
N GLN A 360 6.05 9.11 7.44
CA GLN A 360 5.50 10.39 7.87
C GLN A 360 4.52 10.21 9.02
N ASP A 361 3.79 9.09 9.03
CA ASP A 361 2.67 8.86 9.91
C ASP A 361 3.05 8.00 11.14
N LEU A 362 2.76 8.52 12.33
CA LEU A 362 2.84 7.74 13.56
C LEU A 362 1.82 6.60 13.61
N TRP A 363 0.77 6.67 12.81
CA TRP A 363 -0.22 5.62 12.71
C TRP A 363 0.41 4.26 12.42
N TYR A 364 1.35 4.18 11.47
CA TYR A 364 2.01 2.91 11.15
C TYR A 364 2.95 2.42 12.26
N VAL A 365 3.65 3.32 12.97
CA VAL A 365 4.38 2.95 14.20
C VAL A 365 3.43 2.33 15.21
N HIS A 366 2.29 3.00 15.41
CA HIS A 366 1.30 2.58 16.38
C HIS A 366 0.76 1.20 16.00
N MET A 367 0.41 0.96 14.74
CA MET A 367 -0.02 -0.36 14.26
C MET A 367 1.06 -1.43 14.45
N LEU A 368 2.32 -1.15 14.13
CA LEU A 368 3.44 -2.06 14.38
C LEU A 368 3.62 -2.39 15.88
N LEU A 369 3.51 -1.40 16.76
CA LEU A 369 3.63 -1.65 18.20
C LEU A 369 2.43 -2.42 18.74
N ARG A 370 1.22 -2.15 18.24
CA ARG A 370 0.05 -2.97 18.57
C ARG A 370 0.26 -4.39 18.07
N THR A 371 0.92 -4.52 16.92
CA THR A 371 1.24 -5.80 16.32
C THR A 371 2.12 -6.64 17.23
N LEU A 372 3.22 -6.02 17.64
CA LEU A 372 4.15 -6.58 18.58
C LEU A 372 3.49 -6.87 19.93
N SER A 373 2.61 -5.99 20.40
CA SER A 373 1.91 -6.17 21.67
C SER A 373 1.06 -7.43 21.70
N ALA A 374 0.23 -7.70 20.69
CA ALA A 374 -0.57 -8.93 20.77
C ALA A 374 0.27 -10.18 20.55
N ALA A 375 1.32 -10.12 19.72
CA ALA A 375 2.28 -11.22 19.58
C ALA A 375 2.94 -11.59 20.92
N VAL A 376 3.37 -10.61 21.73
CA VAL A 376 3.97 -10.88 23.05
C VAL A 376 2.96 -11.25 24.13
N THR A 377 1.67 -10.92 23.98
CA THR A 377 0.62 -11.31 24.95
C THR A 377 -0.08 -12.62 24.61
N ALA A 378 0.11 -13.15 23.40
CA ALA A 378 -0.37 -14.47 23.00
C ALA A 378 0.13 -15.58 23.95
N PRO A 379 -0.50 -16.77 23.93
CA PRO A 379 -0.03 -17.91 24.71
C PRO A 379 1.49 -18.10 24.59
N LYS A 380 2.15 -18.38 25.71
CA LYS A 380 3.61 -18.35 25.81
C LYS A 380 4.25 -19.22 24.72
N GLY A 381 5.09 -18.58 23.91
CA GLY A 381 5.84 -19.24 22.85
C GLY A 381 5.17 -19.24 21.47
N ALA A 382 3.89 -18.86 21.36
CA ALA A 382 3.15 -18.89 20.09
C ALA A 382 3.83 -18.07 18.98
N PHE A 383 4.35 -16.89 19.32
CA PHE A 383 4.99 -15.96 18.38
C PHE A 383 6.43 -15.62 18.74
N TYR A 384 7.14 -16.54 19.41
CA TYR A 384 8.49 -16.23 19.88
C TYR A 384 9.42 -15.84 18.70
N VAL A 385 9.33 -16.57 17.58
CA VAL A 385 10.19 -16.37 16.42
C VAL A 385 9.87 -15.04 15.73
N GLU A 386 8.60 -14.77 15.50
CA GLU A 386 8.08 -13.56 14.85
C GLU A 386 8.44 -12.32 15.66
N VAL A 387 8.30 -12.38 16.99
CA VAL A 387 8.69 -11.30 17.90
C VAL A 387 10.20 -11.04 17.83
N VAL A 388 11.02 -12.09 17.93
CA VAL A 388 12.49 -11.94 17.88
C VAL A 388 12.93 -11.39 16.53
N ASN A 389 12.41 -11.92 15.43
CA ASN A 389 12.77 -11.49 14.08
C ASN A 389 12.30 -10.05 13.82
N GLY A 390 11.04 -9.73 14.12
CA GLY A 390 10.51 -8.38 13.99
C GLY A 390 11.32 -7.35 14.79
N LEU A 391 11.63 -7.64 16.06
CA LEU A 391 12.50 -6.78 16.86
C LEU A 391 13.89 -6.65 16.25
N ARG A 392 14.47 -7.72 15.71
CA ARG A 392 15.78 -7.64 15.02
C ARG A 392 15.75 -6.73 13.80
N LYS A 393 14.63 -6.61 13.08
CA LYS A 393 14.48 -5.64 11.98
C LYS A 393 14.44 -4.19 12.49
N LEU A 394 13.87 -3.97 13.68
CA LEU A 394 13.84 -2.67 14.37
C LEU A 394 15.13 -2.32 15.14
N CYS A 395 16.23 -3.03 14.91
CA CYS A 395 17.48 -2.74 15.60
C CYS A 395 18.00 -1.34 15.22
N PRO A 396 18.29 -0.44 16.19
CA PRO A 396 18.78 0.90 15.91
C PRO A 396 20.05 0.93 15.04
N GLN A 397 20.94 -0.06 15.23
CA GLN A 397 22.17 -0.17 14.43
C GLN A 397 21.89 -0.51 12.97
N LYS A 398 20.79 -1.23 12.68
CA LYS A 398 20.36 -1.52 11.30
C LYS A 398 19.57 -0.37 10.68
N MET A 399 18.72 0.29 11.48
CA MET A 399 17.94 1.45 11.03
C MET A 399 18.79 2.71 10.88
N GLY A 400 19.99 2.75 11.43
CA GLY A 400 20.86 3.93 11.48
C GLY A 400 20.46 4.97 12.53
N ARG A 401 19.32 4.79 13.21
CA ARG A 401 18.83 5.62 14.32
C ARG A 401 17.83 4.85 15.20
N PRO A 402 17.68 5.20 16.49
CA PRO A 402 16.64 4.66 17.36
C PRO A 402 15.22 4.99 16.88
N LEU A 403 14.27 4.08 17.13
CA LEU A 403 12.85 4.34 16.88
C LEU A 403 12.31 5.49 17.74
N SER A 404 12.86 5.69 18.94
CA SER A 404 12.50 6.82 19.84
C SER A 404 12.70 8.19 19.18
N ASP A 405 13.71 8.33 18.32
CA ASP A 405 14.01 9.60 17.64
C ASP A 405 12.92 9.95 16.63
N PHE A 406 12.27 8.94 16.04
CA PHE A 406 11.15 9.13 15.12
C PHE A 406 9.87 9.60 15.82
N VAL A 407 9.64 9.12 17.04
CA VAL A 407 8.41 9.39 17.81
C VAL A 407 8.49 10.72 18.56
N LYS A 408 9.70 11.22 18.83
CA LYS A 408 9.93 12.44 19.60
C LYS A 408 9.24 13.66 18.97
N GLY A 409 8.42 14.36 19.78
CA GLY A 409 7.76 15.61 19.37
C GLY A 409 6.52 15.47 18.51
N LYS A 410 6.09 14.26 18.16
CA LYS A 410 4.87 14.01 17.37
C LYS A 410 3.63 13.79 18.27
N ILE A 411 2.45 14.22 17.79
CA ILE A 411 1.16 14.04 18.48
C ILE A 411 0.86 12.54 18.60
N GLY A 412 0.51 12.06 19.80
CA GLY A 412 0.25 10.63 20.06
C GLY A 412 1.44 9.85 20.67
N ASN A 413 2.59 10.51 20.88
CA ASN A 413 3.77 9.92 21.52
C ASN A 413 3.46 9.25 22.87
N LYS A 414 2.56 9.81 23.69
CA LYS A 414 2.16 9.21 24.97
C LYS A 414 1.63 7.77 24.81
N LYS A 415 0.72 7.53 23.86
CA LYS A 415 0.15 6.18 23.61
C LYS A 415 1.23 5.21 23.11
N VAL A 416 2.09 5.69 22.20
CA VAL A 416 3.22 4.92 21.69
C VAL A 416 4.16 4.52 22.83
N LYS A 417 4.52 5.45 23.71
CA LYS A 417 5.40 5.21 24.85
C LYS A 417 4.79 4.22 25.86
N GLU A 418 3.52 4.40 26.23
CA GLU A 418 2.83 3.49 27.15
C GLU A 418 2.74 2.06 26.58
N LEU A 419 2.53 1.94 25.27
CA LEU A 419 2.54 0.67 24.57
C LEU A 419 3.94 0.04 24.55
N SER A 420 4.99 0.80 24.21
CA SER A 420 6.39 0.35 24.28
C SER A 420 6.77 -0.20 25.65
N GLU A 421 6.46 0.54 26.72
CA GLU A 421 6.81 0.14 28.09
C GLU A 421 6.13 -1.18 28.49
N ARG A 422 4.87 -1.38 28.10
CA ARG A 422 4.15 -2.64 28.31
C ARG A 422 4.81 -3.80 27.58
N ILE A 423 5.17 -3.60 26.31
CA ILE A 423 5.85 -4.60 25.48
C ILE A 423 7.21 -4.96 26.08
N GLN A 424 8.03 -3.96 26.44
CA GLN A 424 9.33 -4.17 27.07
C GLN A 424 9.22 -4.99 28.36
N LYS A 425 8.24 -4.68 29.22
CA LYS A 425 7.97 -5.43 30.45
C LYS A 425 7.64 -6.90 30.15
N LYS A 426 6.83 -7.16 29.12
CA LYS A 426 6.43 -8.52 28.71
C LYS A 426 7.60 -9.31 28.12
N ILE A 427 8.38 -8.72 27.21
CA ILE A 427 9.59 -9.34 26.64
C ILE A 427 10.56 -9.70 27.76
N LYS A 428 10.81 -8.80 28.71
CA LYS A 428 11.72 -9.07 29.83
C LYS A 428 11.26 -10.23 30.71
N ALA A 429 9.95 -10.37 30.90
CA ALA A 429 9.37 -11.44 31.72
C ALA A 429 9.37 -12.80 31.00
N ASP A 430 9.00 -12.82 29.72
CA ASP A 430 8.66 -14.06 29.02
C ASP A 430 9.76 -14.54 28.08
N MET A 431 10.67 -13.66 27.69
CA MET A 431 11.73 -13.91 26.70
C MET A 431 13.11 -13.44 27.23
N PRO A 432 13.54 -13.84 28.45
CA PRO A 432 14.76 -13.32 29.08
C PRO A 432 16.04 -13.63 28.30
N ASP A 433 16.03 -14.69 27.49
CA ASP A 433 17.18 -15.12 26.68
C ASP A 433 17.23 -14.49 25.29
N ALA A 434 16.18 -13.75 24.90
CA ALA A 434 16.09 -13.19 23.57
C ALA A 434 17.08 -12.02 23.39
N LYS A 435 17.96 -12.14 22.39
CA LYS A 435 19.04 -11.18 22.12
C LYS A 435 19.03 -10.74 20.66
N CYS A 436 19.44 -9.50 20.45
CA CYS A 436 19.79 -9.01 19.12
C CYS A 436 21.22 -9.40 18.80
N ASP A 437 21.46 -10.00 17.64
CA ASP A 437 22.81 -10.42 17.22
C ASP A 437 23.73 -9.21 16.94
N THR A 438 23.15 -8.01 16.78
CA THR A 438 23.89 -6.77 16.47
C THR A 438 24.18 -5.95 17.73
N CYS A 439 23.17 -5.61 18.53
CA CYS A 439 23.32 -4.71 19.69
C CYS A 439 23.21 -5.41 21.06
N SER A 440 23.07 -6.74 21.10
CA SER A 440 22.94 -7.57 22.31
C SER A 440 21.69 -7.33 23.19
N SER A 441 20.79 -6.39 22.84
CA SER A 441 19.56 -6.10 23.61
C SER A 441 18.36 -5.81 22.70
N LEU A 442 17.31 -6.62 22.80
CA LEU A 442 16.05 -6.35 22.08
C LEU A 442 15.24 -5.21 22.71
N LEU A 443 15.45 -4.91 24.00
CA LEU A 443 14.67 -3.90 24.72
C LEU A 443 14.97 -2.47 24.23
N GLY A 444 16.17 -2.23 23.73
CA GLY A 444 16.57 -0.93 23.17
C GLY A 444 16.00 -0.63 21.78
N HIS A 445 15.18 -1.54 21.23
CA HIS A 445 14.61 -1.39 19.88
C HIS A 445 13.26 -0.68 19.86
N LEU A 446 12.64 -0.48 21.03
CA LEU A 446 11.33 0.15 21.18
C LEU A 446 11.48 1.63 21.58
N PRO A 447 10.56 2.51 21.11
CA PRO A 447 10.65 3.95 21.30
C PRO A 447 10.38 4.40 22.73
#